data_AF-A0A1J4QHK5-F1
#
_entry.id   AF-A0A1J4QHK5-F1
#
_cell.length_a   1.000
_cell.length_b   1.000
_cell.length_c   1.000
_cell.angle_alpha   90.00
_cell.angle_beta   90.00
_cell.angle_gamma   90.00
#
_symmetry.space_group_name_H-M   'P 1'
#
loop_
_entity.id
_entity.type
_entity.pdbx_description
1 polymer ?
#
loop_
_entity_poly.entity_id
_entity_poly.type
_entity_poly.pdbx_seq_one_letter_code
_entity_poly.pdbx_strand_id
1 'polypeptide(L)'
;MSVYALVGWTKAKAEAKSMEFPGNGIPYKISDSEDDFSYGVGGRFLDRSRPGGVAFFAEYAQLINRSDYDINGLMLGLSWHF
;
A
#
# COMPACT_ATOMS: atom_id res chain seq x y z
N MET A 1 4.63 -9.44 22.47
CA MET A 1 5.12 -9.50 21.08
C MET A 1 4.14 -10.32 20.27
N SER A 2 3.75 -9.85 19.09
CA SER A 2 2.80 -10.52 18.21
C SER A 2 3.33 -10.48 16.78
N VAL A 3 3.19 -11.57 16.04
CA VAL A 3 3.51 -11.66 14.62
C VAL A 3 2.21 -11.80 13.85
N TYR A 4 2.10 -11.13 12.72
CA TYR A 4 0.93 -11.17 11.85
C TYR A 4 1.36 -11.26 10.38
N ALA A 5 0.45 -11.74 9.54
CA ALA A 5 0.58 -11.72 8.10
C ALA A 5 -0.58 -10.91 7.51
N LEU A 6 -0.30 -10.21 6.42
CA LEU A 6 -1.27 -9.43 5.65
C LEU A 6 -1.35 -10.03 4.25
N VAL A 7 -2.57 -10.15 3.76
CA VAL A 7 -2.85 -10.45 2.35
C VAL A 7 -3.90 -9.44 1.89
N GLY A 8 -3.61 -8.75 0.80
CA GLY A 8 -4.42 -7.66 0.27
C GLY A 8 -4.64 -7.82 -1.22
N TRP A 9 -5.82 -7.41 -1.66
CA TRP A 9 -6.09 -7.17 -3.06
C TRP A 9 -6.37 -5.68 -3.20
N THR A 10 -5.59 -4.99 -4.04
CA THR A 10 -5.79 -3.56 -4.32
C THR A 10 -6.22 -3.42 -5.77
N LYS A 11 -7.35 -2.74 -5.99
CA LYS A 11 -7.81 -2.38 -7.34
C LYS A 11 -7.65 -0.88 -7.49
N ALA A 12 -6.63 -0.47 -8.25
CA ALA A 12 -6.39 0.94 -8.53
C ALA A 12 -6.98 1.28 -9.90
N LYS A 13 -7.81 2.32 -9.95
CA LYS A 13 -8.30 2.87 -11.21
C LYS A 13 -7.72 4.28 -11.36
N ALA A 14 -6.73 4.42 -12.22
CA ALA A 14 -6.19 5.73 -12.57
C ALA A 14 -7.00 6.28 -13.75
N GLU A 15 -7.83 7.28 -13.51
CA GLU A 15 -8.52 8.02 -14.58
C GLU A 15 -7.73 9.31 -14.87
N ALA A 16 -6.89 9.29 -15.90
CA ALA A 16 -6.26 10.50 -16.41
C ALA A 16 -7.20 11.16 -17.43
N LYS A 17 -7.78 12.31 -17.09
CA LYS A 17 -8.36 13.23 -18.09
C LYS A 17 -7.24 14.07 -18.69
N SER A 18 -6.76 13.72 -19.88
CA SER A 18 -5.87 14.61 -20.64
C SER A 18 -6.60 15.90 -20.98
N MET A 19 -6.07 17.06 -20.56
CA MET A 19 -6.50 18.36 -21.08
C MET A 19 -6.37 18.37 -22.61
N GLU A 20 -7.38 18.93 -23.26
CA GLU A 20 -7.50 19.04 -24.70
C GLU A 20 -6.24 19.67 -25.32
N PHE A 21 -5.55 18.94 -26.20
CA PHE A 21 -4.55 19.54 -27.08
C PHE A 21 -5.26 20.49 -28.07
N PRO A 22 -4.85 21.76 -28.22
CA PRO A 22 -5.54 22.78 -29.00
C PRO A 22 -5.40 22.61 -30.53
N GLY A 23 -5.33 21.37 -31.03
CA GLY A 23 -5.13 21.08 -32.45
C GLY A 23 -5.90 19.91 -33.03
N ASN A 24 -6.51 19.02 -32.24
CA ASN A 24 -7.12 17.81 -32.84
C ASN A 24 -8.31 17.16 -32.10
N GLY A 25 -9.09 17.93 -31.32
CA GLY A 25 -10.52 17.69 -30.98
C GLY A 25 -10.97 16.33 -30.42
N ILE A 26 -10.10 15.35 -30.20
CA ILE A 26 -10.45 13.99 -29.77
C ILE A 26 -9.94 13.80 -28.34
N PRO A 27 -10.82 13.68 -27.34
CA PRO A 27 -10.41 13.35 -25.97
C PRO A 27 -9.89 11.91 -25.95
N TYR A 28 -8.58 11.74 -25.73
CA TYR A 28 -7.99 10.44 -25.46
C TYR A 28 -8.30 10.03 -24.03
N LYS A 29 -9.24 9.11 -23.84
CA LYS A 29 -9.52 8.51 -22.53
C LYS A 29 -8.61 7.30 -22.34
N ILE A 30 -7.51 7.48 -21.60
CA ILE A 30 -6.69 6.36 -21.13
C ILE A 30 -7.32 5.89 -19.82
N SER A 31 -7.90 4.68 -19.83
CA SER A 31 -8.53 4.06 -18.68
C SER A 31 -7.77 2.77 -18.40
N ASP A 32 -6.68 2.87 -17.66
CA ASP A 32 -5.94 1.70 -17.18
C ASP A 32 -6.53 1.26 -15.84
N SER A 33 -7.03 0.02 -15.82
CA SER A 33 -7.50 -0.65 -14.60
C SER A 33 -6.46 -1.71 -14.26
N GLU A 34 -5.67 -1.46 -13.21
CA GLU A 34 -4.70 -2.42 -12.72
C GLU A 34 -5.27 -3.13 -11.47
N ASP A 35 -5.20 -4.46 -11.49
CA ASP A 35 -5.53 -5.31 -10.34
C ASP A 35 -4.21 -5.78 -9.72
N ASP A 36 -3.94 -5.35 -8.50
CA ASP A 36 -2.70 -5.61 -7.78
C ASP A 36 -2.93 -6.54 -6.59
N PHE A 37 -2.02 -7.49 -6.41
CA PHE A 37 -2.02 -8.38 -5.25
C PHE A 37 -0.87 -8.01 -4.31
N SER A 38 -1.13 -7.96 -3.00
CA SER A 38 -0.11 -7.68 -2.01
C SER A 38 -0.12 -8.71 -0.88
N TYR A 39 1.07 -9.03 -0.38
CA TYR A 39 1.24 -9.89 0.78
C TYR A 39 2.37 -9.35 1.66
N GLY A 40 2.28 -9.55 2.96
CA GLY A 40 3.27 -9.04 3.89
C GLY A 40 3.28 -9.78 5.22
N VAL A 41 4.37 -9.63 5.95
CA VAL A 41 4.56 -10.16 7.29
C VAL A 41 5.08 -9.06 8.20
N GLY A 42 4.50 -8.98 9.39
CA GLY A 42 4.81 -7.93 10.35
C GLY A 42 4.94 -8.45 11.77
N GLY A 43 5.84 -7.81 12.50
CA GLY A 43 6.04 -8.02 13.93
C GLY A 43 5.68 -6.76 14.69
N ARG A 44 4.88 -6.90 15.75
CA ARG A 44 4.59 -5.83 16.70
C ARG A 44 5.10 -6.17 18.09
N PHE A 45 5.83 -5.21 18.65
CA PHE A 45 6.35 -5.21 20.00
C PHE A 45 5.57 -4.17 20.80
N LEU A 46 4.69 -4.64 21.68
CA LEU A 46 3.96 -3.80 22.61
C LEU A 46 4.68 -3.84 23.96
N ASP A 47 5.09 -2.68 24.47
CA ASP A 47 5.46 -2.56 25.88
C ASP A 47 4.19 -2.63 26.74
N ARG A 48 3.87 -3.84 27.21
CA ARG A 48 2.71 -4.10 28.10
C ARG A 48 2.93 -3.62 29.53
N SER A 49 4.13 -3.14 29.87
CA SER A 49 4.50 -2.78 31.24
C SER A 49 3.87 -1.46 31.69
N ARG A 50 3.33 -0.65 30.76
CA ARG A 50 2.69 0.63 31.04
C ARG A 50 1.31 0.70 30.37
N PRO A 51 0.22 0.99 31.10
CA PRO A 51 -1.05 1.35 30.49
C PRO A 51 -0.85 2.70 29.75
N GLY A 52 -0.93 2.68 28.42
CA GLY A 52 -0.52 3.79 27.54
C GLY A 52 0.85 3.62 26.88
N GLY A 53 1.42 2.41 26.91
CA GLY A 53 2.73 2.10 26.33
C GLY A 53 2.81 2.34 24.81
N VAL A 54 3.99 2.77 24.37
CA VAL A 54 4.33 2.87 22.94
C VAL A 54 4.55 1.46 22.40
N ALA A 55 3.91 1.14 21.28
CA ALA A 55 4.18 -0.06 20.52
C ALA A 55 5.10 0.26 19.36
N PHE A 56 6.10 -0.58 19.12
CA PHE A 56 6.92 -0.56 17.93
C PHE A 56 6.46 -1.67 16.98
N PHE A 57 6.45 -1.40 15.67
CA PHE A 57 6.18 -2.41 14.67
C PHE A 57 7.13 -2.29 13.48
N ALA A 58 7.42 -3.44 12.89
CA ALA A 58 8.17 -3.58 11.66
C ALA A 58 7.38 -4.52 10.74
N GLU A 59 7.20 -4.11 9.50
CA GLU A 59 6.41 -4.84 8.51
C GLU A 59 7.16 -4.87 7.18
N TYR A 60 7.21 -6.05 6.57
CA TYR A 60 7.69 -6.25 5.22
C TYR A 60 6.50 -6.62 4.35
N ALA A 61 6.28 -5.88 3.27
CA ALA A 61 5.20 -6.12 2.32
C ALA A 61 5.76 -6.16 0.90
N GLN A 62 5.22 -7.07 0.10
CA GLN A 62 5.51 -7.19 -1.32
C GLN A 62 4.21 -7.04 -2.10
N LEU A 63 4.27 -6.22 -3.14
CA LEU A 63 3.17 -5.97 -4.05
C LEU A 63 3.56 -6.50 -5.43
N ILE A 64 2.74 -7.43 -5.92
CA ILE A 64 2.84 -8.04 -7.24
C ILE A 64 1.80 -7.31 -8.11
N ASN A 65 2.28 -6.43 -8.99
CA ASN A 65 1.44 -5.83 -10.03
C ASN A 65 1.46 -6.73 -11.28
N ARG A 66 0.32 -6.83 -11.95
CA ARG A 66 0.16 -7.57 -13.22
C ARG A 66 1.01 -7.00 -14.37
N SER A 67 1.48 -5.76 -14.26
CA SER A 67 2.36 -5.06 -15.22
C SER A 67 3.87 -5.30 -15.01
N ASP A 68 4.29 -6.44 -14.43
CA ASP A 68 5.71 -6.81 -14.18
C ASP A 68 6.48 -5.93 -13.16
N TYR A 69 5.78 -5.16 -12.32
CA TYR A 69 6.43 -4.40 -11.23
C TYR A 69 6.32 -5.16 -9.90
N ASP A 70 7.47 -5.60 -9.38
CA ASP A 70 7.63 -6.10 -8.02
C ASP A 70 8.06 -4.95 -7.10
N ILE A 71 7.16 -4.50 -6.22
CA ILE A 71 7.45 -3.47 -5.23
C ILE A 71 7.63 -4.13 -3.87
N ASN A 72 8.83 -4.02 -3.31
CA ASN A 72 9.13 -4.43 -1.95
C ASN A 72 9.13 -3.21 -1.02
N GLY A 73 8.34 -3.26 0.04
CA GLY A 73 8.22 -2.22 1.05
C GLY A 73 8.63 -2.72 2.42
N LEU A 74 9.48 -1.96 3.10
CA LEU A 74 9.75 -2.13 4.53
C LEU A 74 9.16 -0.94 5.27
N MET A 75 8.20 -1.20 6.16
CA MET A 75 7.60 -0.22 7.05
C MET A 75 8.10 -0.41 8.47
N LEU A 76 8.49 0.69 9.10
CA LEU A 76 8.81 0.76 10.52
C LEU A 76 7.93 1.84 11.14
N GLY A 77 7.38 1.57 12.32
CA GLY A 77 6.48 2.53 12.93
C GLY A 77 6.35 2.39 14.44
N LEU A 78 5.82 3.46 15.02
CA LEU A 78 5.45 3.56 16.43
C LEU A 78 3.95 3.81 16.52
N SER A 79 3.28 3.14 17.45
CA SER A 79 1.86 3.27 17.71
C SER A 79 1.66 3.59 19.18
N TRP A 80 1.05 4.74 19.46
CA TRP A 80 0.68 5.18 20.79
C TRP A 80 -0.80 4.89 21.03
N HIS A 81 -1.16 4.34 22.18
CA HIS A 81 -2.56 4.14 22.58
C HIS A 81 -2.91 5.17 23.67
N PHE A 82 -3.90 6.02 23.40
CA PHE A 82 -4.41 7.05 24.32
C PHE A 82 -5.70 6.58 24.99
#